data_AF-A0A9D1M3R4-F1
#
_entry.id   AF-A0A9D1M3R4-F1
#
_cell.length_a   1.000
_cell.length_b   1.000
_cell.length_c   1.000
_cell.angle_alpha   90.00
_cell.angle_beta   90.00
_cell.angle_gamma   90.00
#
_symmetry.space_group_name_H-M   'P 1'
#
loop_
_entity.id
_entity.type
_entity.pdbx_description
1 polymer ?
#
loop_
_entity_poly.entity_id
_entity_poly.type
_entity_poly.pdbx_seq_one_letter_code
_entity_poly.pdbx_strand_id
1 'polypeptide(L)'
;MNKKCKIWIGAMLFMTAFSVSTSRAQTCIQPPSCDTLGYTMTADQCGDAVKFLKCPLDQSKMFCLTQEEIDGNAVGHVGDILYSDKTFSTELIKSKTPIGVVFDEANHLAVSLDQTQLTWGGYGKDIPALGNCSDGLTCSTNGKQNTEAIINYGKANSVSYPAAEYCVAYKPSTVYQDETWYAAGAWFLPSVKELNTLYANKAAVNAALTKVNATTLGNEYYWSSTESDANYAWGLRMSDGDRGWDNKSNKHNYVRPVLAF
;
A
#
# COMPACT_ATOMS: atom_id res chain seq x y z
N MET A 1 -1.49 -48.40 -63.41
CA MET A 1 -1.82 -49.70 -64.04
C MET A 1 -3.20 -50.14 -63.56
N ASN A 2 -4.16 -50.32 -64.48
CA ASN A 2 -5.47 -50.89 -64.12
C ASN A 2 -5.38 -52.40 -63.95
N LYS A 3 -5.88 -52.95 -62.82
CA LYS A 3 -6.44 -54.31 -62.80
C LYS A 3 -7.78 -54.33 -62.09
N LYS A 4 -8.69 -55.12 -62.66
CA LYS A 4 -10.13 -55.10 -62.38
C LYS A 4 -10.48 -55.97 -61.17
N CYS A 5 -11.42 -55.46 -60.39
CA CYS A 5 -12.44 -56.18 -59.63
C CYS A 5 -12.78 -57.59 -60.14
N LYS A 6 -12.88 -58.57 -59.22
CA LYS A 6 -14.08 -59.42 -58.95
C LYS A 6 -13.78 -60.55 -57.94
N ILE A 7 -14.86 -61.21 -57.48
CA ILE A 7 -14.97 -62.36 -56.55
C ILE A 7 -15.09 -61.91 -55.08
N TRP A 8 -16.19 -62.16 -54.35
CA TRP A 8 -17.55 -62.60 -54.74
C TRP A 8 -18.61 -62.24 -53.65
N ILE A 9 -19.87 -62.61 -53.88
CA ILE A 9 -21.00 -62.65 -52.93
C ILE A 9 -21.04 -64.08 -52.33
N GLY A 10 -21.43 -64.37 -51.08
CA GLY A 10 -21.88 -63.58 -49.95
C GLY A 10 -22.52 -64.52 -48.90
N ALA A 11 -22.87 -64.02 -47.71
CA ALA A 11 -23.70 -64.75 -46.74
C ALA A 11 -24.53 -63.76 -45.93
N MET A 12 -25.86 -63.92 -45.95
CA MET A 12 -26.77 -63.14 -45.10
C MET A 12 -26.59 -63.55 -43.63
N LEU A 13 -26.47 -62.56 -42.74
CA LEU A 13 -26.82 -62.73 -41.33
C LEU A 13 -27.69 -61.55 -40.87
N PHE A 14 -28.62 -61.85 -39.97
CA PHE A 14 -29.65 -60.92 -39.49
C PHE A 14 -29.05 -59.67 -38.85
N MET A 15 -29.41 -58.48 -39.36
CA MET A 15 -29.31 -57.25 -38.57
C MET A 15 -30.61 -57.03 -37.80
N THR A 16 -30.52 -57.06 -36.47
CA THR A 16 -31.53 -56.52 -35.58
C THR A 16 -31.61 -55.01 -35.77
N ALA A 17 -32.83 -54.49 -35.94
CA ALA A 17 -33.05 -53.06 -36.12
C ALA A 17 -32.89 -52.30 -34.78
N PHE A 18 -31.66 -51.88 -34.46
CA PHE A 18 -31.47 -50.78 -33.52
C PHE A 18 -31.83 -49.48 -34.23
N SER A 19 -33.07 -49.02 -34.02
CA SER A 19 -33.48 -47.67 -34.37
C SER A 19 -32.64 -46.68 -33.57
N VAL A 20 -31.65 -46.06 -34.21
CA VAL A 20 -30.89 -44.96 -33.63
C VAL A 20 -31.84 -43.77 -33.50
N SER A 21 -32.42 -43.60 -32.30
CA SER A 21 -33.17 -42.39 -31.97
C SER A 21 -32.23 -41.20 -32.13
N THR A 22 -32.56 -40.30 -33.05
CA THR A 22 -31.84 -39.04 -33.20
C THR A 22 -32.18 -38.14 -32.03
N SER A 23 -31.37 -38.22 -30.97
CA SER A 23 -31.42 -37.37 -29.78
C SER A 23 -31.13 -35.92 -30.16
N ARG A 24 -32.11 -35.23 -30.75
CA ARG A 24 -32.07 -33.78 -30.96
C ARG A 24 -32.23 -33.09 -29.61
N ALA A 25 -31.12 -32.62 -29.04
CA ALA A 25 -31.15 -31.69 -27.92
C ALA A 25 -31.98 -30.46 -28.34
N GLN A 26 -33.13 -30.26 -27.68
CA GLN A 26 -34.22 -29.47 -28.27
C GLN A 26 -34.15 -27.96 -27.97
N THR A 27 -33.19 -27.51 -27.17
CA THR A 27 -32.94 -26.09 -26.85
C THR A 27 -31.47 -25.81 -26.54
N CYS A 28 -30.62 -25.72 -27.57
CA CYS A 28 -29.30 -25.09 -27.42
C CYS A 28 -29.48 -23.56 -27.41
N ILE A 29 -29.64 -22.95 -26.23
CA ILE A 29 -29.44 -21.51 -26.07
C ILE A 29 -27.96 -21.23 -26.35
N GLN A 30 -27.64 -20.21 -27.16
CA GLN A 30 -26.24 -19.83 -27.36
C GLN A 30 -25.62 -19.45 -26.02
N PRO A 31 -24.42 -19.97 -25.67
CA PRO A 31 -23.72 -19.49 -24.49
C PRO A 31 -23.37 -18.00 -24.69
N PRO A 32 -23.37 -17.19 -23.61
CA PRO A 32 -22.98 -15.79 -23.69
C PRO A 32 -21.53 -15.67 -24.22
N SER A 33 -21.27 -14.63 -25.01
CA SER A 33 -19.92 -14.37 -25.53
C SER A 33 -18.94 -14.04 -24.41
N CYS A 34 -17.65 -14.22 -24.68
CA CYS A 34 -16.57 -13.79 -23.79
C CYS A 34 -16.70 -12.31 -23.38
N ASP A 35 -17.06 -11.43 -24.31
CA ASP A 35 -17.29 -10.00 -24.03
C ASP A 35 -18.47 -9.78 -23.07
N THR A 36 -19.57 -10.52 -23.24
CA THR A 36 -20.74 -10.48 -22.34
C THR A 36 -20.40 -11.02 -20.94
N LEU A 37 -19.39 -11.89 -20.85
CA LEU A 37 -18.82 -12.41 -19.60
C LEU A 37 -17.67 -11.55 -19.03
N GLY A 38 -17.38 -10.39 -19.63
CA GLY A 38 -16.35 -9.44 -19.17
C GLY A 38 -14.92 -9.72 -19.67
N TYR A 39 -14.68 -10.78 -20.45
CA TYR A 39 -13.38 -11.06 -21.05
C TYR A 39 -13.20 -10.22 -22.32
N THR A 40 -12.81 -8.95 -22.14
CA THR A 40 -12.70 -7.95 -23.22
C THR A 40 -11.27 -7.59 -23.63
N MET A 41 -10.27 -8.06 -22.88
CA MET A 41 -8.84 -7.73 -23.10
C MET A 41 -8.12 -8.82 -23.88
N THR A 42 -7.00 -8.50 -24.54
CA THR A 42 -6.03 -9.46 -25.07
C THR A 42 -4.85 -9.65 -24.12
N ALA A 43 -3.99 -10.64 -24.37
CA ALA A 43 -2.78 -10.87 -23.57
C ALA A 43 -1.86 -9.65 -23.49
N ASP A 44 -1.71 -8.90 -24.59
CA ASP A 44 -0.85 -7.71 -24.65
C ASP A 44 -1.43 -6.53 -23.85
N GLN A 45 -2.75 -6.51 -23.64
CA GLN A 45 -3.45 -5.48 -22.85
C GLN A 45 -3.43 -5.74 -21.34
N CYS A 46 -2.80 -6.83 -20.88
CA CYS A 46 -2.75 -7.24 -19.47
C CYS A 46 -1.34 -7.16 -18.87
N GLY A 47 -0.48 -6.28 -19.38
CA GLY A 47 0.95 -6.22 -19.03
C GLY A 47 1.25 -5.83 -17.57
N ASP A 48 0.31 -5.20 -16.89
CA ASP A 48 0.34 -4.73 -15.49
C ASP A 48 -0.64 -5.49 -14.57
N ALA A 49 -1.37 -6.47 -15.12
CA ALA A 49 -2.38 -7.23 -14.38
C ALA A 49 -1.76 -8.25 -13.41
N VAL A 50 -2.17 -8.20 -12.14
CA VAL A 50 -1.72 -9.12 -11.08
C VAL A 50 -2.59 -10.37 -11.02
N LYS A 51 -3.84 -10.30 -11.49
CA LYS A 51 -4.70 -11.46 -11.73
C LYS A 51 -5.25 -11.41 -13.15
N PHE A 52 -5.24 -12.55 -13.83
CA PHE A 52 -5.84 -12.69 -15.15
C PHE A 52 -6.51 -14.06 -15.32
N LEU A 53 -7.56 -14.09 -16.13
CA LEU A 53 -8.31 -15.29 -16.50
C LEU A 53 -8.53 -15.27 -18.02
N LYS A 54 -8.27 -16.40 -18.69
CA LYS A 54 -8.63 -16.56 -20.11
C LYS A 54 -10.07 -17.01 -20.24
N CYS A 55 -10.79 -16.53 -21.26
CA CYS A 55 -12.15 -16.97 -21.51
C CYS A 55 -12.16 -18.45 -21.91
N PRO A 56 -13.00 -19.30 -21.30
CA PRO A 56 -13.11 -20.71 -21.70
C PRO A 56 -13.61 -20.94 -23.14
N LEU A 57 -14.27 -19.94 -23.73
CA LEU A 57 -14.87 -20.00 -25.06
C LEU A 57 -14.00 -19.36 -26.16
N ASP A 58 -13.00 -18.54 -25.79
CA ASP A 58 -12.05 -17.90 -26.70
C ASP A 58 -10.74 -17.59 -25.96
N GLN A 59 -9.69 -18.36 -26.20
CA GLN A 59 -8.41 -18.20 -25.49
C GLN A 59 -7.62 -16.93 -25.87
N SER A 60 -8.05 -16.19 -26.90
CA SER A 60 -7.49 -14.87 -27.23
C SER A 60 -8.02 -13.76 -26.33
N LYS A 61 -9.15 -14.00 -25.65
CA LYS A 61 -9.82 -13.04 -24.77
C LYS A 61 -9.56 -13.32 -23.30
N MET A 62 -9.35 -12.26 -22.55
CA MET A 62 -8.92 -12.26 -21.17
C MET A 62 -9.71 -11.25 -20.35
N PHE A 63 -9.93 -11.60 -19.09
CA PHE A 63 -10.32 -10.70 -18.03
C PHE A 63 -9.10 -10.51 -17.14
N CYS A 64 -8.74 -9.27 -16.86
CA CYS A 64 -7.49 -8.89 -16.21
C CYS A 64 -7.79 -7.83 -15.16
N LEU A 65 -7.10 -7.91 -14.02
CA LEU A 65 -7.19 -6.97 -12.92
C LEU A 65 -5.79 -6.53 -12.53
N THR A 66 -5.58 -5.23 -12.53
CA THR A 66 -4.45 -4.55 -11.87
C THR A 66 -4.54 -4.73 -10.35
N GLN A 67 -3.48 -4.38 -9.61
CA GLN A 67 -3.54 -4.39 -8.15
C GLN A 67 -4.59 -3.41 -7.61
N GLU A 68 -4.72 -2.25 -8.24
CA GLU A 68 -5.66 -1.17 -7.89
C GLU A 68 -7.13 -1.62 -8.01
N GLU A 69 -7.47 -2.36 -9.07
CA GLU A 69 -8.82 -2.93 -9.26
C GLU A 69 -9.11 -4.11 -8.33
N ILE A 70 -8.09 -4.88 -7.93
CA ILE A 70 -8.21 -5.95 -6.92
C ILE A 70 -8.49 -5.36 -5.54
N ASP A 71 -7.81 -4.27 -5.20
CA ASP A 71 -7.99 -3.52 -3.96
C ASP A 71 -9.24 -2.61 -4.02
N GLY A 72 -9.98 -2.66 -5.13
CA GLY A 72 -11.35 -2.19 -5.27
C GLY A 72 -11.52 -0.74 -5.71
N ASN A 73 -10.49 -0.12 -6.29
CA ASN A 73 -10.40 1.32 -6.57
C ASN A 73 -10.67 2.21 -5.33
N ALA A 74 -10.50 1.65 -4.12
CA ALA A 74 -10.69 2.36 -2.86
C ALA A 74 -9.44 3.20 -2.57
N VAL A 75 -9.32 4.35 -3.25
CA VAL A 75 -8.29 5.34 -2.94
C VAL A 75 -8.56 5.91 -1.55
N GLY A 76 -7.59 5.81 -0.65
CA GLY A 76 -7.66 6.44 0.65
C GLY A 76 -7.57 7.97 0.51
N HIS A 77 -8.63 8.67 0.86
CA HIS A 77 -8.67 10.12 0.81
C HIS A 77 -8.15 10.75 2.10
N VAL A 78 -7.71 12.01 2.02
CA VAL A 78 -7.26 12.77 3.20
C VAL A 78 -8.33 12.79 4.29
N GLY A 79 -7.98 12.29 5.48
CA GLY A 79 -8.90 12.16 6.62
C GLY A 79 -9.66 10.82 6.69
N ASP A 80 -9.41 9.88 5.78
CA ASP A 80 -9.93 8.52 5.93
C ASP A 80 -9.17 7.75 7.02
N ILE A 81 -9.92 6.92 7.75
CA ILE A 81 -9.38 5.91 8.65
C ILE A 81 -8.85 4.76 7.80
N LEU A 82 -7.56 4.47 7.90
CA LEU A 82 -6.92 3.31 7.31
C LEU A 82 -7.09 2.10 8.24
N TYR A 83 -7.58 0.99 7.70
CA TYR A 83 -7.81 -0.26 8.42
C TYR A 83 -6.76 -1.33 8.08
N SER A 84 -6.59 -2.32 8.97
CA SER A 84 -5.65 -3.44 8.80
C SER A 84 -5.91 -4.32 7.57
N ASP A 85 -7.11 -4.26 6.99
CA ASP A 85 -7.48 -4.98 5.76
C ASP A 85 -7.25 -4.15 4.48
N LYS A 86 -6.41 -3.11 4.55
CA LYS A 86 -6.13 -2.11 3.49
C LYS A 86 -7.34 -1.29 3.03
N THR A 87 -8.47 -1.37 3.71
CA THR A 87 -9.63 -0.53 3.37
C THR A 87 -9.58 0.82 4.07
N PHE A 88 -10.40 1.74 3.55
CA PHE A 88 -10.52 3.12 4.00
C PHE A 88 -11.97 3.44 4.36
N SER A 89 -12.18 4.36 5.31
CA SER A 89 -13.49 4.97 5.51
C SER A 89 -13.40 6.30 6.24
N THR A 90 -14.24 7.24 5.83
CA THR A 90 -14.46 8.51 6.54
C THR A 90 -15.06 8.30 7.95
N GLU A 91 -15.73 7.18 8.21
CA GLU A 91 -16.39 6.86 9.47
C GLU A 91 -15.83 5.60 10.16
N LEU A 92 -16.01 5.52 11.48
CA LEU A 92 -15.55 4.36 12.26
C LEU A 92 -16.42 3.12 12.01
N ILE A 93 -15.85 2.14 11.31
CA ILE A 93 -16.40 0.80 11.14
C ILE A 93 -15.97 -0.06 12.33
N LYS A 94 -16.84 -0.19 13.33
CA LYS A 94 -16.55 -0.88 14.61
C LYS A 94 -16.10 -2.36 14.49
N SER A 95 -16.35 -3.00 13.35
CA SER A 95 -15.97 -4.39 13.08
C SER A 95 -14.59 -4.54 12.40
N LYS A 96 -13.91 -3.43 12.12
CA LYS A 96 -12.56 -3.40 11.53
C LYS A 96 -11.58 -2.77 12.52
N THR A 97 -10.28 -3.02 12.30
CA THR A 97 -9.19 -2.53 13.15
C THR A 97 -8.54 -1.29 12.51
N PRO A 98 -8.74 -0.07 13.05
CA PRO A 98 -8.00 1.11 12.60
C PRO A 98 -6.50 0.95 12.89
N ILE A 99 -5.65 1.37 11.97
CA ILE A 99 -4.18 1.37 12.14
C ILE A 99 -3.54 2.75 11.94
N GLY A 100 -4.22 3.66 11.25
CA GLY A 100 -3.74 5.01 10.96
C GLY A 100 -4.82 5.87 10.30
N VAL A 101 -4.43 7.09 9.92
CA VAL A 101 -5.29 8.05 9.21
C VAL A 101 -4.54 8.60 8.01
N VAL A 102 -5.16 8.57 6.83
CA VAL A 102 -4.56 9.07 5.58
C VAL A 102 -4.38 10.59 5.64
N PHE A 103 -3.19 11.07 5.28
CA PHE A 103 -2.89 12.51 5.21
C PHE A 103 -2.29 12.95 3.88
N ASP A 104 -1.79 12.03 3.04
CA ASP A 104 -1.31 12.32 1.69
C ASP A 104 -1.86 11.25 0.73
N GLU A 105 -2.91 11.63 -0.01
CA GLU A 105 -3.55 10.77 -1.01
C GLU A 105 -2.62 10.49 -2.20
N ALA A 106 -1.83 11.50 -2.63
CA ALA A 106 -0.98 11.41 -3.81
C ALA A 106 0.29 10.56 -3.59
N ASN A 107 0.74 10.43 -2.35
CA ASN A 107 1.88 9.60 -1.96
C ASN A 107 1.48 8.36 -1.13
N HIS A 108 0.18 8.10 -0.99
CA HIS A 108 -0.40 7.00 -0.20
C HIS A 108 0.17 6.90 1.23
N LEU A 109 0.16 8.02 1.96
CA LEU A 109 0.72 8.10 3.31
C LEU A 109 -0.36 8.23 4.40
N ALA A 110 -0.22 7.41 5.43
CA ALA A 110 -1.04 7.45 6.64
C ALA A 110 -0.19 7.72 7.89
N VAL A 111 -0.73 8.50 8.82
CA VAL A 111 -0.12 8.78 10.12
C VAL A 111 -0.61 7.77 11.16
N SER A 112 0.29 7.35 12.04
CA SER A 112 0.00 6.48 13.18
C SER A 112 -1.05 7.04 14.15
N LEU A 113 -1.73 6.16 14.88
CA LEU A 113 -2.70 6.50 15.92
C LEU A 113 -2.01 7.05 17.19
N ASP A 114 -0.86 6.49 17.53
CA ASP A 114 -0.07 6.84 18.71
C ASP A 114 1.08 7.80 18.36
N GLN A 115 1.56 8.53 19.37
CA GLN A 115 2.74 9.41 19.26
C GLN A 115 3.48 9.45 20.59
N THR A 116 4.75 9.86 20.58
CA THR A 116 5.59 9.97 21.78
C THR A 116 6.50 11.20 21.72
N GLN A 117 7.30 11.46 22.75
CA GLN A 117 8.35 12.48 22.75
C GLN A 117 9.71 11.81 23.00
N LEU A 118 10.68 12.07 22.10
CA LEU A 118 11.99 11.42 22.10
C LEU A 118 13.06 12.39 21.59
N THR A 119 14.33 12.08 21.84
CA THR A 119 15.45 12.71 21.13
C THR A 119 15.54 12.21 19.70
N TRP A 120 15.99 13.06 18.78
CA TRP A 120 16.40 12.62 17.44
C TRP A 120 17.57 11.62 17.53
N GLY A 121 18.56 11.91 18.38
CA GLY A 121 19.72 11.06 18.66
C GLY A 121 20.97 11.41 17.85
N GLY A 122 22.07 10.69 18.08
CA GLY A 122 23.36 10.94 17.40
C GLY A 122 23.86 12.40 17.40
N TYR A 123 23.72 13.13 18.50
CA TYR A 123 24.28 14.48 18.62
C TYR A 123 25.81 14.49 18.37
N GLY A 124 26.27 15.43 17.56
CA GLY A 124 27.67 15.50 17.11
C GLY A 124 28.03 14.46 16.04
N LYS A 125 27.03 13.83 15.39
CA LYS A 125 27.20 12.89 14.28
C LYS A 125 26.44 13.40 13.06
N ASP A 126 27.18 13.52 11.97
CA ASP A 126 26.72 13.78 10.60
C ASP A 126 26.38 12.43 9.94
N ILE A 127 25.29 12.35 9.18
CA ILE A 127 24.88 11.16 8.42
C ILE A 127 25.03 11.49 6.92
N PRO A 128 26.18 11.15 6.29
CA PRO A 128 26.50 11.64 4.95
C PRO A 128 25.52 11.23 3.83
N ALA A 129 24.67 10.23 4.09
CA ALA A 129 23.64 9.76 3.17
C ALA A 129 22.37 10.63 3.14
N LEU A 130 22.13 11.49 4.13
CA LEU A 130 20.97 12.40 4.16
C LEU A 130 21.24 13.70 3.39
N GLY A 131 22.47 14.21 3.51
CA GLY A 131 22.85 15.54 3.06
C GLY A 131 22.33 16.63 4.01
N ASN A 132 23.19 17.59 4.33
CA ASN A 132 22.89 18.66 5.28
C ASN A 132 21.93 19.69 4.66
N CYS A 133 20.72 19.73 5.19
CA CYS A 133 19.63 20.50 4.62
C CYS A 133 19.58 21.94 5.14
N SER A 134 19.66 22.93 4.25
CA SER A 134 19.67 24.35 4.58
C SER A 134 18.27 24.99 4.73
N ASP A 135 17.23 24.39 4.14
CA ASP A 135 15.87 24.92 4.13
C ASP A 135 14.78 23.96 4.64
N GLY A 136 15.14 22.71 4.94
CA GLY A 136 14.20 21.67 5.35
C GLY A 136 13.19 21.26 4.27
N LEU A 137 13.35 21.58 2.98
CA LEU A 137 12.38 21.23 1.93
C LEU A 137 12.98 20.70 0.63
N THR A 138 14.15 21.19 0.21
CA THR A 138 14.74 20.83 -1.10
C THR A 138 15.68 19.63 -1.05
N CYS A 139 16.20 19.30 0.13
CA CYS A 139 16.92 18.08 0.43
C CYS A 139 15.98 16.86 0.54
N SER A 140 16.58 15.66 0.54
CA SER A 140 15.95 14.33 0.59
C SER A 140 14.53 14.30 1.19
N THR A 141 13.52 14.31 0.31
CA THR A 141 12.12 14.53 0.69
C THR A 141 11.37 13.26 1.09
N ASN A 142 12.03 12.10 1.04
CA ASN A 142 11.42 10.79 1.29
C ASN A 142 11.77 10.32 2.71
N GLY A 143 10.79 10.36 3.62
CA GLY A 143 11.00 10.05 5.03
C GLY A 143 11.42 8.60 5.27
N LYS A 144 10.97 7.68 4.41
CA LYS A 144 11.33 6.26 4.48
C LYS A 144 12.80 6.04 4.16
N GLN A 145 13.28 6.57 3.03
CA GLN A 145 14.70 6.50 2.64
C GLN A 145 15.61 7.19 3.67
N ASN A 146 15.18 8.33 4.22
CA ASN A 146 15.93 9.00 5.29
C ASN A 146 15.99 8.13 6.56
N THR A 147 14.88 7.54 6.97
CA THR A 147 14.82 6.64 8.14
C THR A 147 15.72 5.42 7.95
N GLU A 148 15.70 4.80 6.77
CA GLU A 148 16.60 3.69 6.43
C GLU A 148 18.08 4.11 6.52
N ALA A 149 18.44 5.29 6.01
CA ALA A 149 19.79 5.84 6.11
C ALA A 149 20.23 6.08 7.57
N ILE A 150 19.35 6.68 8.40
CA ILE A 150 19.59 6.91 9.83
C ILE A 150 19.86 5.59 10.57
N ILE A 151 18.97 4.60 10.38
CA ILE A 151 19.07 3.30 11.05
C ILE A 151 20.31 2.53 10.60
N ASN A 152 20.67 2.57 9.31
CA ASN A 152 21.86 1.92 8.79
C ASN A 152 23.14 2.57 9.31
N TYR A 153 23.20 3.90 9.36
CA TYR A 153 24.33 4.63 9.96
C TYR A 153 24.46 4.31 11.46
N GLY A 154 23.35 4.32 12.21
CA GLY A 154 23.33 4.02 13.64
C GLY A 154 23.88 2.64 13.97
N LYS A 155 23.41 1.61 13.23
CA LYS A 155 23.94 0.24 13.32
C LYS A 155 25.43 0.15 12.98
N ALA A 156 25.87 0.80 11.90
CA ALA A 156 27.27 0.74 11.45
C ALA A 156 28.25 1.44 12.41
N ASN A 157 27.80 2.47 13.14
CA ASN A 157 28.64 3.31 14.00
C ASN A 157 28.39 3.13 15.50
N SER A 158 27.50 2.21 15.90
CA SER A 158 27.04 2.03 17.29
C SER A 158 26.46 3.32 17.92
N VAL A 159 25.63 4.03 17.15
CA VAL A 159 24.95 5.28 17.57
C VAL A 159 23.44 5.06 17.57
N SER A 160 22.76 5.45 18.64
CA SER A 160 21.28 5.38 18.72
C SER A 160 20.61 6.65 18.21
N TYR A 161 19.50 6.44 17.50
CA TYR A 161 18.60 7.46 16.95
C TYR A 161 17.15 7.21 17.40
N PRO A 162 16.79 7.54 18.66
CA PRO A 162 15.55 7.06 19.26
C PRO A 162 14.27 7.42 18.49
N ALA A 163 14.21 8.59 17.85
CA ALA A 163 13.07 8.97 17.03
C ALA A 163 12.85 8.03 15.82
N ALA A 164 13.92 7.75 15.06
CA ALA A 164 13.86 6.83 13.93
C ALA A 164 13.65 5.37 14.38
N GLU A 165 14.33 4.96 15.46
CA GLU A 165 14.21 3.63 16.06
C GLU A 165 12.79 3.35 16.55
N TYR A 166 12.14 4.32 17.20
CA TYR A 166 10.75 4.21 17.61
C TYR A 166 9.81 4.07 16.42
N CYS A 167 9.99 4.85 15.35
CA CYS A 167 9.17 4.71 14.15
C CYS A 167 9.32 3.33 13.52
N VAL A 168 10.54 2.82 13.36
CA VAL A 168 10.77 1.47 12.80
C VAL A 168 10.26 0.36 13.71
N ALA A 169 10.33 0.52 15.04
CA ALA A 169 9.81 -0.44 16.00
C ALA A 169 8.29 -0.37 16.23
N TYR A 170 7.62 0.67 15.72
CA TYR A 170 6.21 0.92 15.98
C TYR A 170 5.31 -0.21 15.44
N LYS A 171 4.28 -0.52 16.23
CA LYS A 171 3.15 -1.35 15.87
C LYS A 171 1.88 -0.67 16.38
N PRO A 172 0.78 -0.60 15.59
CA PRO A 172 -0.49 -0.08 16.09
C PRO A 172 -0.96 -0.86 17.31
N SER A 173 -1.28 -0.15 18.39
CA SER A 173 -1.75 -0.71 19.67
C SER A 173 -3.07 -1.50 19.57
N THR A 174 -3.80 -1.33 18.47
CA THR A 174 -5.07 -1.96 18.13
C THR A 174 -4.95 -3.33 17.44
N VAL A 175 -3.74 -3.74 17.05
CA VAL A 175 -3.50 -4.90 16.16
C VAL A 175 -3.04 -6.14 16.93
N TYR A 176 -3.67 -7.28 16.64
CA TYR A 176 -3.35 -8.59 17.24
C TYR A 176 -2.87 -9.64 16.23
N GLN A 177 -2.78 -9.30 14.93
CA GLN A 177 -2.23 -10.16 13.87
C GLN A 177 -1.20 -9.36 13.07
N ASP A 178 0.03 -9.85 13.01
CA ASP A 178 1.14 -9.23 12.27
C ASP A 178 1.00 -9.52 10.77
N GLU A 179 0.39 -8.59 10.02
CA GLU A 179 0.53 -8.53 8.56
C GLU A 179 1.81 -7.78 8.19
N THR A 180 2.49 -8.23 7.14
CA THR A 180 3.82 -7.72 6.76
C THR A 180 3.83 -6.24 6.36
N TRP A 181 2.70 -5.71 5.88
CA TRP A 181 2.63 -4.35 5.32
C TRP A 181 2.48 -3.23 6.35
N TYR A 182 2.03 -3.52 7.58
CA TYR A 182 2.02 -2.56 8.70
C TYR A 182 2.82 -3.01 9.93
N ALA A 183 3.57 -4.10 9.82
CA ALA A 183 4.42 -4.60 10.90
C ALA A 183 5.55 -3.61 11.25
N ALA A 184 6.23 -3.86 12.38
CA ALA A 184 7.49 -3.20 12.69
C ALA A 184 8.48 -3.38 11.52
N GLY A 185 9.08 -2.28 11.06
CA GLY A 185 9.86 -2.18 9.83
C GLY A 185 9.14 -1.48 8.66
N ALA A 186 7.80 -1.44 8.65
CA ALA A 186 7.05 -0.74 7.60
C ALA A 186 6.92 0.78 7.86
N TRP A 187 6.88 1.16 9.14
CA TRP A 187 6.72 2.53 9.60
C TRP A 187 8.05 3.29 9.66
N PHE A 188 7.98 4.60 9.38
CA PHE A 188 9.16 5.47 9.28
C PHE A 188 8.94 6.85 9.90
N LEU A 189 10.04 7.58 10.12
CA LEU A 189 10.03 8.97 10.59
C LEU A 189 9.86 9.89 9.37
N PRO A 190 8.76 10.67 9.27
CA PRO A 190 8.47 11.45 8.06
C PRO A 190 9.54 12.52 7.78
N SER A 191 9.73 12.87 6.51
CA SER A 191 10.51 14.04 6.12
C SER A 191 9.78 15.33 6.50
N VAL A 192 10.48 16.47 6.52
CA VAL A 192 9.82 17.78 6.73
C VAL A 192 8.77 18.05 5.65
N LYS A 193 8.98 17.61 4.40
CA LYS A 193 8.00 17.76 3.32
C LYS A 193 6.71 17.00 3.64
N GLU A 194 6.83 15.75 4.10
CA GLU A 194 5.69 14.92 4.51
C GLU A 194 4.98 15.52 5.74
N LEU A 195 5.73 16.10 6.70
CA LEU A 195 5.15 16.85 7.81
C LEU A 195 4.43 18.14 7.36
N ASN A 196 4.86 18.81 6.28
CA ASN A 196 4.14 19.95 5.71
C ASN A 196 2.79 19.52 5.13
N THR A 197 2.74 18.39 4.40
CA THR A 197 1.47 17.81 3.93
C THR A 197 0.56 17.43 5.11
N LEU A 198 1.12 16.77 6.13
CA LEU A 198 0.38 16.41 7.36
C LEU A 198 -0.18 17.64 8.07
N TYR A 199 0.57 18.74 8.15
CA TYR A 199 0.12 20.01 8.71
C TYR A 199 -1.01 20.64 7.89
N ALA A 200 -0.87 20.73 6.56
CA ALA A 200 -1.92 21.26 5.68
C ALA A 200 -3.25 20.49 5.85
N ASN A 201 -3.17 19.18 6.11
CA ASN A 201 -4.30 18.29 6.27
C ASN A 201 -4.69 18.00 7.75
N LYS A 202 -4.04 18.67 8.71
CA LYS A 202 -4.17 18.42 10.16
C LYS A 202 -5.61 18.43 10.66
N ALA A 203 -6.46 19.31 10.13
CA ALA A 203 -7.85 19.42 10.56
C ALA A 203 -8.67 18.15 10.25
N ALA A 204 -8.56 17.62 9.03
CA ALA A 204 -9.21 16.38 8.62
C ALA A 204 -8.63 15.18 9.39
N VAL A 205 -7.30 15.14 9.52
CA VAL A 205 -6.58 14.08 10.26
C VAL A 205 -7.00 14.04 11.72
N ASN A 206 -7.08 15.20 12.40
CA ASN A 206 -7.52 15.26 13.80
C ASN A 206 -9.00 14.89 13.99
N ALA A 207 -9.87 15.20 13.03
CA ALA A 207 -11.26 14.75 13.07
C ALA A 207 -11.34 13.21 13.03
N ALA A 208 -10.59 12.56 12.14
CA ALA A 208 -10.54 11.09 12.03
C ALA A 208 -9.88 10.42 13.24
N LEU A 209 -8.76 10.96 13.74
CA LEU A 209 -8.11 10.51 14.98
C LEU A 209 -9.08 10.55 16.17
N THR A 210 -9.92 11.59 16.25
CA THR A 210 -10.98 11.69 17.27
C THR A 210 -12.02 10.58 17.12
N LYS A 211 -12.47 10.26 15.90
CA LYS A 211 -13.45 9.17 15.65
C LYS A 211 -12.95 7.81 16.14
N VAL A 212 -11.65 7.54 16.05
CA VAL A 212 -11.03 6.28 16.50
C VAL A 212 -10.51 6.32 17.95
N ASN A 213 -10.76 7.41 18.70
CA ASN A 213 -10.25 7.67 20.06
C ASN A 213 -8.70 7.66 20.16
N ALA A 214 -8.01 8.01 19.07
CA ALA A 214 -6.55 8.15 19.04
C ALA A 214 -6.09 9.54 19.48
N THR A 215 -4.81 9.67 19.81
CA THR A 215 -4.24 10.96 20.23
C THR A 215 -4.17 11.91 19.02
N THR A 216 -4.80 13.08 19.09
CA THR A 216 -4.73 14.09 18.03
C THR A 216 -3.34 14.72 17.89
N LEU A 217 -3.03 15.26 16.70
CA LEU A 217 -1.87 16.12 16.48
C LEU A 217 -2.00 17.39 17.32
N GLY A 218 -0.98 17.66 18.13
CA GLY A 218 -0.89 18.83 19.00
C GLY A 218 -0.52 20.10 18.23
N ASN A 219 0.06 21.07 18.93
CA ASN A 219 0.52 22.34 18.37
C ASN A 219 2.05 22.50 18.39
N GLU A 220 2.76 21.57 19.02
CA GLU A 220 4.21 21.59 19.21
C GLU A 220 5.00 21.16 17.96
N TYR A 221 6.33 21.18 18.05
CA TYR A 221 7.22 20.63 17.03
C TYR A 221 7.17 19.11 16.98
N TYR A 222 7.13 18.58 15.76
CA TYR A 222 7.31 17.16 15.45
C TYR A 222 8.65 16.97 14.74
N TRP A 223 9.43 15.98 15.19
CA TRP A 223 10.68 15.59 14.54
C TRP A 223 10.43 15.06 13.13
N SER A 224 11.28 15.46 12.21
CA SER A 224 11.41 14.83 10.89
C SER A 224 12.64 13.93 10.82
N SER A 225 12.77 13.15 9.75
CA SER A 225 14.01 12.44 9.38
C SER A 225 15.00 13.29 8.57
N THR A 226 14.75 14.59 8.42
CA THR A 226 15.61 15.52 7.67
C THR A 226 16.70 16.11 8.60
N GLU A 227 17.96 15.88 8.25
CA GLU A 227 19.12 16.39 8.98
C GLU A 227 19.47 17.82 8.54
N SER A 228 19.88 18.68 9.49
CA SER A 228 20.40 20.02 9.19
C SER A 228 21.92 20.02 9.19
N ASP A 229 22.52 19.45 10.24
CA ASP A 229 23.96 19.21 10.36
C ASP A 229 24.24 18.13 11.42
N ALA A 230 25.50 17.93 11.81
CA ALA A 230 25.91 16.98 12.85
C ALA A 230 25.23 17.16 14.23
N ASN A 231 24.72 18.35 14.54
CA ASN A 231 24.16 18.75 15.84
C ASN A 231 22.65 18.99 15.80
N TYR A 232 22.12 19.40 14.65
CA TYR A 232 20.73 19.83 14.48
C TYR A 232 19.96 18.98 13.48
N ALA A 233 18.69 18.71 13.78
CA ALA A 233 17.75 18.06 12.88
C ALA A 233 16.51 18.94 12.71
N TRP A 234 15.81 18.81 11.59
CA TRP A 234 14.61 19.60 11.31
C TRP A 234 13.37 19.00 11.96
N GLY A 235 12.44 19.88 12.30
CA GLY A 235 11.08 19.56 12.69
C GLY A 235 10.08 20.59 12.15
N LEU A 236 8.80 20.32 12.34
CA LEU A 236 7.72 21.21 11.95
C LEU A 236 6.75 21.45 13.11
N ARG A 237 6.44 22.72 13.38
CA ARG A 237 5.48 23.10 14.43
C ARG A 237 4.06 22.98 13.92
N MET A 238 3.27 22.13 14.56
CA MET A 238 1.90 21.84 14.13
C MET A 238 0.89 22.96 14.43
N SER A 239 1.28 24.06 15.10
CA SER A 239 0.41 25.24 15.28
C SER A 239 0.22 26.06 14.00
N ASP A 240 1.27 26.20 13.19
CA ASP A 240 1.38 27.20 12.14
C ASP A 240 2.23 26.77 10.93
N GLY A 241 2.81 25.57 10.95
CA GLY A 241 3.62 25.03 9.85
C GLY A 241 5.06 25.53 9.84
N ASP A 242 5.51 26.20 10.91
CA ASP A 242 6.86 26.73 11.02
C ASP A 242 7.90 25.60 10.99
N ARG A 243 8.91 25.76 10.12
CA ARG A 243 10.03 24.83 9.95
C ARG A 243 11.20 25.31 10.78
N GLY A 244 11.45 24.63 11.89
CA GLY A 244 12.59 24.89 12.76
C GLY A 244 13.59 23.73 12.70
N TRP A 245 14.83 23.98 13.09
CA TRP A 245 15.76 22.93 13.47
C TRP A 245 16.06 23.03 14.96
N ASP A 246 16.22 21.87 15.59
CA ASP A 246 16.46 21.73 17.01
C ASP A 246 17.68 20.86 17.25
N ASN A 247 18.31 21.05 18.41
CA ASN A 247 19.42 20.21 18.83
C ASN A 247 18.96 18.75 18.88
N LYS A 248 19.71 17.82 18.29
CA LYS A 248 19.37 16.39 18.23
C LYS A 248 19.15 15.73 19.60
N SER A 249 19.61 16.36 20.68
CA SER A 249 19.40 15.97 22.08
C SER A 249 18.11 16.53 22.72
N ASN A 250 17.34 17.38 22.03
CA ASN A 250 16.07 17.93 22.51
C ASN A 250 15.05 16.78 22.69
N LYS A 251 14.41 16.73 23.86
CA LYS A 251 13.43 15.70 24.25
C LYS A 251 11.97 16.16 24.16
N HIS A 252 11.73 17.43 23.80
CA HIS A 252 10.39 18.04 23.84
C HIS A 252 9.62 17.86 22.52
N ASN A 253 10.30 17.49 21.44
CA ASN A 253 9.67 17.34 20.12
C ASN A 253 9.00 15.97 20.00
N TYR A 254 7.83 15.96 19.38
CA TYR A 254 7.02 14.76 19.20
C TYR A 254 7.57 13.90 18.05
N VAL A 255 7.39 12.60 18.18
CA VAL A 255 7.66 11.60 17.15
C VAL A 255 6.35 10.91 16.83
N ARG A 256 5.98 10.94 15.54
CA ARG A 256 4.76 10.29 15.05
C ARG A 256 5.07 9.50 13.77
N PRO A 257 5.07 8.15 13.86
CA PRO A 257 5.36 7.28 12.73
C PRO A 257 4.38 7.49 11.55
N VAL A 258 4.89 7.32 10.34
CA VAL A 258 4.14 7.33 9.08
C VAL A 258 4.30 5.98 8.37
N LEU A 259 3.25 5.56 7.66
CA LEU A 259 3.21 4.36 6.82
C LEU A 259 2.90 4.75 5.38
N ALA A 260 3.53 4.07 4.42
CA ALA A 260 3.12 4.05 3.02
C ALA A 260 2.37 2.73 2.75
N PHE A 261 1.21 2.78 2.08
CA PHE A 261 0.25 1.65 2.01
C PHE A 261 -0.03 1.12 0.59
#